data_AF-A0A9E3FLS2-F1
#
_entry.id   AF-A0A9E3FLS2-F1
#
_cell.length_a   1.000
_cell.length_b   1.000
_cell.length_c   1.000
_cell.angle_alpha   90.00
_cell.angle_beta   90.00
_cell.angle_gamma   90.00
#
_symmetry.space_group_name_H-M   'P 1'
#
loop_
_entity.id
_entity.type
_entity.pdbx_description
1 polymer ?
#
loop_
_entity_poly.entity_id
_entity_poly.type
_entity_poly.pdbx_seq_one_letter_code
_entity_poly.pdbx_strand_id
1 'polypeptide(L)'
;MLLVGTNKLPILDHLPNTYLLIDDGPIIDSLTVPQRRKIIRFDYNVHRLNPLKGINYRRARDFIGLLDAVFPEGENTITKKNANFVLLKALLSDPERLDRLVYPSTEPAEQDAYQKIQTLLLSPVLNNVLCGPTNFPMKGILIARLNRAELGDFDCFVLGNLLMQFYPGHVVIPDFGFYAVPSHADLIRQGRLTAGLNFLNEVPSQLRNHLLLMEQKIASRATSDDAEVLAVYSGLARGTVAFTDYVQRAIR
;
A
#
# COMPACT_ATOMS: atom_id res chain seq x y z
N MET A 1 -10.98 7.28 5.11
CA MET A 1 -12.29 6.61 4.84
C MET A 1 -12.05 5.12 4.68
N LEU A 2 -12.96 4.29 5.21
CA LEU A 2 -13.02 2.86 4.94
C LEU A 2 -14.23 2.56 4.04
N LEU A 3 -14.02 1.85 2.93
CA LEU A 3 -15.08 1.27 2.12
C LEU A 3 -14.98 -0.25 2.16
N VAL A 4 -16.10 -0.95 2.38
CA VAL A 4 -16.14 -2.42 2.37
C VAL A 4 -17.20 -2.93 1.41
N GLY A 5 -16.87 -4.00 0.69
CA GLY A 5 -17.73 -4.66 -0.27
C GLY A 5 -17.21 -4.54 -1.70
N THR A 6 -17.87 -5.23 -2.61
CA THR A 6 -17.36 -5.44 -3.99
C THR A 6 -17.51 -4.22 -4.90
N ASN A 7 -18.39 -3.27 -4.57
CA ASN A 7 -18.55 -2.05 -5.34
C ASN A 7 -17.70 -0.91 -4.76
N LYS A 8 -16.63 -0.52 -5.48
CA LYS A 8 -15.69 0.52 -5.05
C LYS A 8 -16.00 1.92 -5.58
N LEU A 9 -16.99 2.07 -6.47
CA LEU A 9 -17.34 3.36 -7.07
C LEU A 9 -17.59 4.51 -6.07
N PRO A 10 -18.20 4.29 -4.88
CA PRO A 10 -18.41 5.37 -3.91
C PRO A 10 -17.12 6.04 -3.42
N ILE A 11 -15.93 5.46 -3.63
CA ILE A 11 -14.66 6.13 -3.35
C ILE A 11 -14.52 7.45 -4.12
N LEU A 12 -15.07 7.52 -5.35
CA LEU A 12 -14.94 8.67 -6.23
C LEU A 12 -15.61 9.93 -5.66
N ASP A 13 -16.66 9.78 -4.86
CA ASP A 13 -17.39 10.88 -4.22
C ASP A 13 -16.63 11.48 -3.02
N HIS A 14 -15.55 10.83 -2.60
CA HIS A 14 -14.78 11.18 -1.40
C HIS A 14 -13.29 11.39 -1.68
N LEU A 15 -12.93 11.68 -2.94
CA LEU A 15 -11.55 11.97 -3.30
C LEU A 15 -11.11 13.33 -2.73
N PRO A 16 -9.94 13.39 -2.04
CA PRO A 16 -9.43 14.64 -1.52
C PRO A 16 -8.86 15.51 -2.64
N ASN A 17 -8.41 16.73 -2.32
CA ASN A 17 -7.91 17.67 -3.33
C ASN A 17 -6.64 17.19 -4.05
N THR A 18 -5.77 16.48 -3.33
CA THR A 18 -4.54 15.88 -3.85
C THR A 18 -4.44 14.47 -3.31
N TYR A 19 -4.27 13.49 -4.19
CA TYR A 19 -4.20 12.09 -3.82
C TYR A 19 -3.27 11.31 -4.75
N LEU A 20 -2.79 10.19 -4.24
CA LEU A 20 -2.30 9.07 -5.02
C LEU A 20 -3.41 8.02 -5.09
N LEU A 21 -3.88 7.71 -6.30
CA LEU A 21 -4.80 6.60 -6.56
C LEU A 21 -3.99 5.42 -7.11
N ILE A 22 -4.06 4.27 -6.44
CA ILE A 22 -3.48 3.00 -6.89
C ILE A 22 -4.61 2.03 -7.14
N ASP A 23 -4.75 1.57 -8.38
CA ASP A 23 -5.86 0.72 -8.82
C ASP A 23 -5.42 -0.11 -10.04
N ASP A 24 -6.10 -1.22 -10.30
CA ASP A 24 -5.84 -2.08 -11.46
C ASP A 24 -6.52 -1.58 -12.75
N GLY A 25 -7.52 -0.70 -12.65
CA GLY A 25 -8.18 -0.12 -13.82
C GLY A 25 -9.57 0.47 -13.57
N PRO A 26 -10.54 -0.30 -13.02
CA PRO A 26 -11.96 0.07 -13.05
C PRO A 26 -12.28 1.41 -12.39
N ILE A 27 -11.60 1.76 -11.29
CA ILE A 27 -11.81 3.04 -10.62
C ILE A 27 -11.10 4.17 -11.35
N ILE A 28 -9.93 3.89 -11.93
CA ILE A 28 -9.24 4.85 -12.81
C ILE A 28 -10.06 5.14 -14.06
N ASP A 29 -10.69 4.14 -14.67
CA ASP A 29 -11.52 4.29 -15.88
C ASP A 29 -12.81 5.08 -15.60
N SER A 30 -13.34 4.96 -14.38
CA SER A 30 -14.52 5.70 -13.92
C SER A 30 -14.21 7.10 -13.41
N LEU A 31 -12.93 7.47 -13.29
CA LEU A 31 -12.51 8.73 -12.70
C LEU A 31 -12.75 9.91 -13.64
N THR A 32 -13.63 10.82 -13.24
CA THR A 32 -13.78 12.12 -13.92
C THR A 32 -12.80 13.12 -13.33
N VAL A 33 -11.73 13.43 -14.07
CA VAL A 33 -10.67 14.29 -13.53
C VAL A 33 -10.92 15.78 -13.84
N PRO A 34 -10.67 16.71 -12.90
CA PRO A 34 -10.88 18.13 -13.16
C PRO A 34 -9.97 18.68 -14.27
N GLN A 35 -10.55 19.34 -15.29
CA GLN A 35 -9.81 19.86 -16.45
C GLN A 35 -8.63 20.78 -16.12
N ARG A 36 -8.68 21.47 -14.97
CA ARG A 36 -7.67 22.48 -14.57
C ARG A 36 -6.58 21.93 -13.64
N ARG A 37 -6.63 20.66 -13.23
CA ARG A 37 -5.64 20.09 -12.31
C ARG A 37 -4.59 19.30 -13.09
N LYS A 38 -3.31 19.49 -12.74
CA LYS A 38 -2.23 18.67 -13.28
C LYS A 38 -2.34 17.25 -12.71
N ILE A 39 -2.47 16.28 -13.60
CA ILE A 39 -2.55 14.86 -13.29
C ILE A 39 -1.26 14.22 -13.79
N ILE A 40 -0.65 13.39 -12.96
CA ILE A 40 0.56 12.68 -13.32
C ILE A 40 0.25 11.20 -13.25
N ARG A 41 0.45 10.49 -14.36
CA ARG A 41 0.26 9.05 -14.43
C ARG A 41 1.62 8.38 -14.22
N PHE A 42 1.68 7.46 -13.26
CA PHE A 42 2.82 6.59 -13.10
C PHE A 42 2.87 5.60 -14.27
N ASP A 43 4.08 5.33 -14.74
CA ASP A 43 4.37 4.45 -15.87
C ASP A 43 5.69 3.77 -15.55
N TYR A 44 5.64 2.47 -15.28
CA TYR A 44 6.79 1.69 -14.84
C TYR A 44 7.87 1.54 -15.92
N ASN A 45 7.59 1.85 -17.19
CA ASN A 45 8.58 1.84 -18.26
C ASN A 45 9.41 3.13 -18.29
N VAL A 46 8.80 4.27 -17.99
CA VAL A 46 9.41 5.61 -18.11
C VAL A 46 9.86 6.18 -16.76
N HIS A 47 9.08 5.92 -15.72
CA HIS A 47 9.31 6.48 -14.40
C HIS A 47 10.24 5.62 -13.56
N ARG A 48 11.01 6.30 -12.72
CA ARG A 48 12.03 5.77 -11.84
C ARG A 48 11.81 6.35 -10.46
N LEU A 49 11.88 5.49 -9.46
CA LEU A 49 11.70 5.82 -8.06
C LEU A 49 12.74 5.08 -7.25
N ASN A 50 13.90 5.72 -7.06
CA ASN A 50 14.97 5.16 -6.24
C ASN A 50 14.58 5.25 -4.76
N PRO A 51 14.40 4.11 -4.05
CA PRO A 51 14.00 4.13 -2.66
C PRO A 51 15.07 4.73 -1.73
N LEU A 52 16.31 4.84 -2.20
CA LEU A 52 17.45 5.34 -1.43
C LEU A 52 17.53 6.88 -1.42
N LYS A 53 16.82 7.55 -2.32
CA LYS A 53 16.89 9.02 -2.44
C LYS A 53 16.36 9.71 -1.19
N GLY A 54 17.26 10.38 -0.45
CA GLY A 54 16.93 11.07 0.78
C GLY A 54 16.40 10.11 1.85
N ILE A 55 16.97 8.89 1.89
CA ILE A 55 16.64 7.91 2.91
C ILE A 55 17.12 8.40 4.27
N ASN A 56 16.29 8.17 5.29
CA ASN A 56 16.62 8.44 6.68
C ASN A 56 16.28 7.21 7.52
N TYR A 57 16.58 7.23 8.82
CA TYR A 57 16.32 6.10 9.70
C TYR A 57 14.88 5.58 9.64
N ARG A 58 13.89 6.47 9.62
CA ARG A 58 12.47 6.07 9.53
C ARG A 58 12.16 5.39 8.20
N ARG A 59 12.55 6.01 7.09
CA ARG A 59 12.30 5.46 5.74
C ARG A 59 13.05 4.14 5.50
N ALA A 60 14.25 4.00 6.06
CA ALA A 60 14.99 2.74 6.02
C ALA A 60 14.25 1.62 6.77
N ARG A 61 13.68 1.92 7.94
CA ARG A 61 12.84 0.98 8.69
C ARG A 61 11.56 0.61 7.94
N ASP A 62 10.90 1.59 7.32
CA ASP A 62 9.69 1.35 6.51
C ASP A 62 10.00 0.49 5.28
N PHE A 63 11.15 0.71 4.62
CA PHE A 63 11.60 -0.09 3.49
C PHE A 63 11.94 -1.53 3.89
N ILE A 64 12.62 -1.73 5.03
CA ILE A 64 12.86 -3.09 5.58
C ILE A 64 11.54 -3.77 5.91
N GLY A 65 10.58 -3.05 6.50
CA GLY A 65 9.25 -3.58 6.77
C GLY A 65 8.51 -4.02 5.52
N LEU A 66 8.70 -3.31 4.40
CA LEU A 66 8.21 -3.74 3.09
C LEU A 66 8.92 -5.01 2.62
N LEU A 67 10.25 -5.08 2.69
CA LEU A 67 10.99 -6.29 2.31
C LEU A 67 10.55 -7.52 3.10
N ASP A 68 10.28 -7.37 4.40
CA ASP A 68 9.78 -8.45 5.23
C ASP A 68 8.34 -8.86 4.91
N ALA A 69 7.52 -7.94 4.38
CA ALA A 69 6.19 -8.26 3.89
C ALA A 69 6.23 -8.98 2.53
N VAL A 70 7.19 -8.62 1.68
CA VAL A 70 7.44 -9.28 0.39
C VAL A 70 8.03 -10.69 0.59
N PHE A 71 8.92 -10.85 1.56
CA PHE A 71 9.59 -12.10 1.90
C PHE A 71 9.26 -12.51 3.35
N PRO A 72 8.06 -13.06 3.61
CA PRO A 72 7.60 -13.36 4.97
C PRO A 72 8.36 -14.51 5.63
N GLU A 73 9.05 -15.34 4.85
CA GLU A 73 9.80 -16.50 5.31
C GLU A 73 10.78 -16.18 6.45
N GLY A 74 11.04 -17.18 7.29
CA GLY A 74 11.98 -17.06 8.42
C GLY A 74 11.54 -16.07 9.50
N GLU A 75 10.23 -15.82 9.64
CA GLU A 75 9.68 -14.98 10.71
C GLU A 75 10.14 -15.47 12.09
N ASN A 76 10.54 -14.55 12.96
CA ASN A 76 11.08 -14.81 14.30
C ASN A 76 12.44 -15.55 14.37
N THR A 77 13.19 -15.65 13.27
CA THR A 77 14.54 -16.23 13.29
C THR A 77 15.63 -15.20 13.63
N ILE A 78 16.72 -15.66 14.25
CA ILE A 78 17.92 -14.84 14.52
C ILE A 78 18.53 -14.34 13.20
N THR A 79 18.56 -15.19 12.17
CA THR A 79 19.08 -14.85 10.83
C THR A 79 18.33 -13.66 10.24
N LYS A 80 16.99 -13.68 10.23
CA LYS A 80 16.17 -12.55 9.75
C LYS A 80 16.45 -11.26 10.52
N LYS A 81 16.53 -11.35 11.85
CA LYS A 81 16.84 -10.17 12.69
C LYS A 81 18.22 -9.57 12.37
N ASN A 82 19.22 -10.42 12.18
CA ASN A 82 20.57 -9.98 11.84
C ASN A 82 20.64 -9.43 10.41
N ALA A 83 19.96 -10.06 9.45
CA ALA A 83 19.88 -9.57 8.07
C ALA A 83 19.22 -8.19 7.99
N ASN A 84 18.14 -7.96 8.75
CA ASN A 84 17.51 -6.65 8.84
C ASN A 84 18.44 -5.58 9.43
N PHE A 85 19.33 -5.97 10.35
CA PHE A 85 20.35 -5.06 10.87
C PHE A 85 21.44 -4.74 9.83
N VAL A 86 21.86 -5.72 9.04
CA VAL A 86 22.77 -5.51 7.90
C VAL A 86 22.14 -4.54 6.89
N LEU A 87 20.90 -4.78 6.48
CA LEU A 87 20.16 -3.91 5.56
C LEU A 87 20.04 -2.50 6.12
N LEU A 88 19.70 -2.35 7.41
CA LEU A 88 19.58 -1.04 8.04
C LEU A 88 20.90 -0.27 8.00
N LYS A 89 22.02 -0.92 8.33
CA LYS A 89 23.33 -0.29 8.23
C LYS A 89 23.63 0.13 6.80
N ALA A 90 23.43 -0.76 5.83
CA ALA A 90 23.67 -0.48 4.42
C ALA A 90 22.84 0.72 3.91
N LEU A 91 21.55 0.79 4.28
CA LEU A 91 20.65 1.89 3.90
C LEU A 91 21.05 3.23 4.51
N LEU A 92 21.72 3.22 5.67
CA LEU A 92 22.17 4.43 6.37
C LEU A 92 23.58 4.88 5.97
N SER A 93 24.29 4.07 5.19
CA SER A 93 25.63 4.39 4.64
C SER A 93 25.57 5.25 3.37
N ASP A 94 24.45 5.96 3.13
CA ASP A 94 24.17 6.79 1.95
C ASP A 94 24.39 6.08 0.60
N PRO A 95 23.72 4.92 0.37
CA PRO A 95 23.88 4.17 -0.88
C PRO A 95 23.19 4.86 -2.06
N GLU A 96 23.83 4.86 -3.22
CA GLU A 96 23.25 5.47 -4.43
C GLU A 96 22.31 4.53 -5.19
N ARG A 97 22.58 3.22 -5.17
CA ARG A 97 21.87 2.24 -6.00
C ARG A 97 21.51 0.97 -5.22
N LEU A 98 20.32 0.47 -5.50
CA LEU A 98 19.77 -0.71 -4.80
C LEU A 98 20.50 -2.00 -5.17
N ASP A 99 20.90 -2.16 -6.43
CA ASP A 99 21.66 -3.31 -6.94
C ASP A 99 23.05 -3.49 -6.28
N ARG A 100 23.55 -2.44 -5.64
CA ARG A 100 24.85 -2.41 -4.94
C ARG A 100 24.72 -2.16 -3.45
N LEU A 101 23.51 -2.31 -2.89
CA LEU A 101 23.25 -2.03 -1.48
C LEU A 101 24.03 -2.97 -0.54
N VAL A 102 24.06 -4.25 -0.87
CA VAL A 102 24.75 -5.30 -0.11
C VAL A 102 25.57 -6.13 -1.11
N TYR A 103 26.76 -6.58 -0.70
CA TYR A 103 27.64 -7.40 -1.53
C TYR A 103 27.54 -8.88 -1.14
N PRO A 104 27.85 -9.82 -2.06
CA PRO A 104 27.96 -11.23 -1.73
C PRO A 104 28.94 -11.45 -0.57
N SER A 105 28.53 -12.28 0.38
CA SER A 105 29.31 -12.60 1.59
C SER A 105 29.18 -14.09 1.93
N THR A 106 30.04 -14.60 2.81
CA THR A 106 29.92 -15.93 3.41
C THR A 106 29.14 -15.91 4.73
N GLU A 107 28.93 -14.73 5.32
CA GLU A 107 28.18 -14.57 6.56
C GLU A 107 26.68 -14.76 6.32
N PRO A 108 25.99 -15.66 7.05
CA PRO A 108 24.58 -16.00 6.77
C PRO A 108 23.63 -14.80 6.74
N ALA A 109 23.83 -13.82 7.62
CA ALA A 109 22.97 -12.64 7.70
C ALA A 109 23.19 -11.67 6.52
N GLU A 110 24.42 -11.56 6.03
CA GLU A 110 24.74 -10.74 4.85
C GLU A 110 24.29 -11.43 3.57
N GLN A 111 24.38 -12.76 3.50
CA GLN A 111 23.82 -13.57 2.42
C GLN A 111 22.31 -13.39 2.30
N ASP A 112 21.56 -13.49 3.40
CA ASP A 112 20.11 -13.30 3.41
C ASP A 112 19.72 -11.88 2.96
N ALA A 113 20.41 -10.86 3.51
CA ALA A 113 20.22 -9.47 3.11
C ALA A 113 20.50 -9.24 1.61
N TYR A 114 21.59 -9.80 1.09
CA TYR A 114 21.93 -9.76 -0.33
C TYR A 114 20.86 -10.44 -1.18
N GLN A 115 20.45 -11.65 -0.82
CA GLN A 115 19.47 -12.44 -1.55
C GLN A 115 18.11 -11.74 -1.61
N LYS A 116 17.61 -11.13 -0.52
CA LYS A 116 16.36 -10.35 -0.55
C LYS A 116 16.40 -9.24 -1.60
N ILE A 117 17.49 -8.49 -1.67
CA ILE A 117 17.66 -7.40 -2.63
C ILE A 117 17.79 -7.94 -4.05
N GLN A 118 18.61 -8.96 -4.28
CA GLN A 118 18.78 -9.52 -5.61
C GLN A 118 17.49 -10.17 -6.13
N THR A 119 16.75 -10.90 -5.28
CA THR A 119 15.47 -11.51 -5.64
C THR A 119 14.45 -10.45 -6.03
N LEU A 120 14.40 -9.32 -5.31
CA LEU A 120 13.56 -8.18 -5.71
C LEU A 120 13.92 -7.67 -7.11
N LEU A 121 15.22 -7.60 -7.42
CA LEU A 121 15.75 -7.09 -8.67
C LEU A 121 15.80 -8.10 -9.82
N LEU A 122 15.41 -9.36 -9.59
CA LEU A 122 15.17 -10.33 -10.65
C LEU A 122 14.01 -9.90 -11.55
N SER A 123 13.03 -9.16 -10.99
CA SER A 123 11.99 -8.52 -11.79
C SER A 123 12.60 -7.42 -12.66
N PRO A 124 12.48 -7.50 -14.01
CA PRO A 124 12.94 -6.44 -14.89
C PRO A 124 12.21 -5.11 -14.64
N VAL A 125 10.94 -5.16 -14.25
CA VAL A 125 10.13 -3.98 -13.95
C VAL A 125 10.67 -3.29 -12.69
N LEU A 126 10.87 -4.03 -11.61
CA LEU A 126 11.38 -3.46 -10.36
C LEU A 126 12.82 -2.99 -10.51
N ASN A 127 13.68 -3.75 -11.18
CA ASN A 127 15.04 -3.31 -11.45
C ASN A 127 15.05 -1.99 -12.24
N ASN A 128 14.22 -1.91 -13.28
CA ASN A 128 14.05 -0.70 -14.06
C ASN A 128 13.61 0.47 -13.18
N VAL A 129 12.53 0.33 -12.39
CA VAL A 129 11.97 1.42 -11.58
C VAL A 129 12.89 1.83 -10.43
N LEU A 130 13.52 0.89 -9.73
CA LEU A 130 14.16 1.12 -8.43
C LEU A 130 15.66 1.49 -8.51
N CYS A 131 16.36 1.10 -9.58
CA CYS A 131 17.81 1.31 -9.68
C CYS A 131 18.21 2.62 -10.40
N GLY A 132 17.26 3.26 -11.10
CA GLY A 132 17.50 4.53 -11.80
C GLY A 132 17.35 5.77 -10.91
N PRO A 133 17.95 6.92 -11.28
CA PRO A 133 17.73 8.17 -10.55
C PRO A 133 16.25 8.55 -10.55
N THR A 134 15.73 8.98 -9.40
CA THR A 134 14.30 9.31 -9.27
C THR A 134 13.91 10.45 -10.19
N ASN A 135 13.02 10.18 -11.15
CA ASN A 135 12.47 11.16 -12.09
C ASN A 135 10.96 11.34 -11.93
N PHE A 136 10.28 10.50 -11.14
CA PHE A 136 8.84 10.59 -10.92
C PHE A 136 8.51 11.69 -9.90
N PRO A 137 7.68 12.68 -10.26
CA PRO A 137 7.30 13.75 -9.34
C PRO A 137 6.27 13.26 -8.32
N MET A 138 6.65 13.21 -7.05
CA MET A 138 5.80 12.77 -5.93
C MET A 138 4.92 13.90 -5.36
N LYS A 139 4.24 14.67 -6.22
CA LYS A 139 3.40 15.82 -5.82
C LYS A 139 2.18 15.99 -6.74
N GLY A 140 1.05 16.40 -6.17
CA GLY A 140 -0.18 16.69 -6.91
C GLY A 140 -1.14 15.50 -6.95
N ILE A 141 -1.94 15.38 -8.03
CA ILE A 141 -2.79 14.20 -8.25
C ILE A 141 -1.97 13.18 -9.03
N LEU A 142 -1.71 12.04 -8.38
CA LEU A 142 -0.97 10.92 -8.94
C LEU A 142 -1.93 9.75 -9.19
N ILE A 143 -1.82 9.15 -10.36
CA ILE A 143 -2.58 7.95 -10.72
C ILE A 143 -1.59 6.85 -11.09
N ALA A 144 -1.64 5.74 -10.39
CA ALA A 144 -0.84 4.56 -10.67
C ALA A 144 -1.78 3.40 -11.05
N ARG A 145 -1.86 3.13 -12.35
CA ARG A 145 -2.50 1.92 -12.85
C ARG A 145 -1.52 0.77 -12.70
N LEU A 146 -1.75 -0.10 -11.72
CA LEU A 146 -0.97 -1.30 -11.47
C LEU A 146 -1.82 -2.51 -11.82
N ASN A 147 -1.87 -2.85 -13.10
CA ASN A 147 -2.66 -3.99 -13.57
C ASN A 147 -1.97 -5.30 -13.17
N ARG A 148 -2.53 -6.00 -12.19
CA ARG A 148 -2.01 -7.26 -11.65
C ARG A 148 -1.97 -8.39 -12.71
N ALA A 149 -2.87 -8.37 -13.69
CA ALA A 149 -2.86 -9.35 -14.77
C ALA A 149 -1.68 -9.15 -15.75
N GLU A 150 -1.18 -7.92 -15.88
CA GLU A 150 -0.07 -7.58 -16.78
C GLU A 150 1.29 -7.63 -16.06
N LEU A 151 1.38 -7.03 -14.88
CA LEU A 151 2.62 -6.92 -14.10
C LEU A 151 2.88 -8.13 -13.19
N GLY A 152 1.83 -8.88 -12.87
CA GLY A 152 1.88 -9.88 -11.81
C GLY A 152 1.76 -9.28 -10.41
N ASP A 153 1.33 -10.13 -9.47
CA ASP A 153 1.07 -9.71 -8.10
C ASP A 153 2.34 -9.20 -7.39
N PHE A 154 3.48 -9.84 -7.61
CA PHE A 154 4.74 -9.47 -6.96
C PHE A 154 5.15 -8.01 -7.26
N ASP A 155 5.19 -7.63 -8.54
CA ASP A 155 5.60 -6.29 -8.98
C ASP A 155 4.59 -5.24 -8.54
N CYS A 156 3.29 -5.53 -8.70
CA CYS A 156 2.23 -4.64 -8.23
C CYS A 156 2.36 -4.37 -6.73
N PHE A 157 2.49 -5.42 -5.92
CA PHE A 157 2.59 -5.30 -4.46
C PHE A 157 3.76 -4.41 -4.04
N VAL A 158 4.95 -4.63 -4.60
CA VAL A 158 6.15 -3.83 -4.29
C VAL A 158 5.97 -2.38 -4.74
N LEU A 159 5.57 -2.15 -5.99
CA LEU A 159 5.41 -0.80 -6.54
C LEU A 159 4.34 -0.02 -5.78
N GLY A 160 3.19 -0.65 -5.51
CA GLY A 160 2.09 -0.04 -4.78
C GLY A 160 2.55 0.44 -3.41
N ASN A 161 3.17 -0.44 -2.62
CA ASN A 161 3.69 -0.11 -1.30
C ASN A 161 4.77 0.98 -1.32
N LEU A 162 5.67 0.96 -2.30
CA LEU A 162 6.66 2.04 -2.44
C LEU A 162 6.02 3.38 -2.79
N LEU A 163 5.06 3.40 -3.71
CA LEU A 163 4.34 4.63 -4.04
C LEU A 163 3.63 5.20 -2.79
N MET A 164 3.01 4.35 -1.97
CA MET A 164 2.40 4.77 -0.70
C MET A 164 3.40 5.37 0.28
N GLN A 165 4.55 4.72 0.47
CA GLN A 165 5.59 5.17 1.39
C GLN A 165 6.21 6.52 0.98
N PHE A 166 6.34 6.76 -0.33
CA PHE A 166 7.02 7.93 -0.86
C PHE A 166 6.10 9.11 -1.12
N TYR A 167 4.82 8.86 -1.35
CA TYR A 167 3.86 9.93 -1.55
C TYR A 167 3.53 10.60 -0.20
N PRO A 168 3.66 11.94 -0.06
CA PRO A 168 3.44 12.63 1.21
C PRO A 168 1.96 12.97 1.47
N GLY A 169 1.09 12.86 0.47
CA GLY A 169 -0.33 13.23 0.56
C GLY A 169 -1.25 12.07 0.94
N HIS A 170 -2.54 12.22 0.61
CA HIS A 170 -3.57 11.20 0.85
C HIS A 170 -3.49 10.07 -0.17
N VAL A 171 -3.58 8.83 0.29
CA VAL A 171 -3.46 7.62 -0.51
C VAL A 171 -4.85 6.98 -0.61
N VAL A 172 -5.25 6.63 -1.84
CA VAL A 172 -6.54 6.02 -2.16
C VAL A 172 -6.29 4.68 -2.84
N ILE A 173 -6.76 3.59 -2.23
CA ILE A 173 -6.53 2.22 -2.72
C ILE A 173 -7.84 1.45 -2.63
N PRO A 174 -8.54 1.25 -3.76
CA PRO A 174 -9.79 0.49 -3.81
C PRO A 174 -9.66 -0.98 -3.42
N ASP A 175 -8.50 -1.59 -3.69
CA ASP A 175 -8.15 -2.98 -3.33
C ASP A 175 -7.07 -3.01 -2.24
N PHE A 176 -7.30 -2.30 -1.12
CA PHE A 176 -6.30 -2.12 -0.07
C PHE A 176 -5.90 -3.44 0.61
N GLY A 177 -6.78 -4.44 0.65
CA GLY A 177 -6.48 -5.75 1.22
C GLY A 177 -5.26 -6.41 0.62
N PHE A 178 -5.12 -6.32 -0.71
CA PHE A 178 -3.96 -6.86 -1.41
C PHE A 178 -2.64 -6.18 -0.99
N TYR A 179 -2.65 -4.87 -0.76
CA TYR A 179 -1.46 -4.11 -0.41
C TYR A 179 -1.24 -3.97 1.10
N ALA A 180 -2.13 -4.50 1.93
CA ALA A 180 -2.14 -4.23 3.36
C ALA A 180 -0.90 -4.81 4.07
N VAL A 181 -0.09 -3.94 4.68
CA VAL A 181 1.01 -4.33 5.56
C VAL A 181 0.89 -3.64 6.93
N PRO A 182 1.43 -4.22 8.02
CA PRO A 182 1.30 -3.65 9.36
C PRO A 182 1.76 -2.19 9.48
N SER A 183 2.76 -1.76 8.71
CA SER A 183 3.26 -0.38 8.70
C SER A 183 2.25 0.64 8.19
N HIS A 184 1.20 0.23 7.47
CA HIS A 184 0.13 1.13 7.02
C HIS A 184 -0.75 1.69 8.15
N ALA A 185 -0.63 1.16 9.38
CA ALA A 185 -1.25 1.79 10.55
C ALA A 185 -0.85 3.28 10.70
N ASP A 186 0.36 3.66 10.26
CA ASP A 186 0.80 5.05 10.25
C ASP A 186 -0.02 5.93 9.30
N LEU A 187 -0.40 5.43 8.11
CA LEU A 187 -1.25 6.15 7.16
C LEU A 187 -2.64 6.41 7.75
N ILE A 188 -3.18 5.43 8.48
CA ILE A 188 -4.48 5.54 9.16
C ILE A 188 -4.40 6.60 10.26
N ARG A 189 -3.38 6.54 11.14
CA ARG A 189 -3.20 7.52 12.23
C ARG A 189 -3.02 8.95 11.72
N GLN A 190 -2.38 9.11 10.56
CA GLN A 190 -2.19 10.41 9.92
C GLN A 190 -3.45 10.91 9.18
N GLY A 191 -4.53 10.12 9.12
CA GLY A 191 -5.74 10.47 8.36
C GLY A 191 -5.51 10.49 6.84
N ARG A 192 -4.46 9.82 6.35
CA ARG A 192 -4.00 9.89 4.96
C ARG A 192 -4.45 8.72 4.10
N LEU A 193 -5.34 7.86 4.60
CA LEU A 193 -5.77 6.66 3.89
C LEU A 193 -7.26 6.71 3.52
N THR A 194 -7.55 6.34 2.29
CA THR A 194 -8.84 5.81 1.84
C THR A 194 -8.62 4.37 1.41
N ALA A 195 -9.14 3.44 2.20
CA ALA A 195 -8.97 2.01 1.99
C ALA A 195 -10.29 1.39 1.52
N GLY A 196 -10.26 0.69 0.40
CA GLY A 196 -11.33 -0.21 -0.02
C GLY A 196 -10.95 -1.65 0.33
N LEU A 197 -11.89 -2.41 0.91
CA LEU A 197 -11.73 -3.83 1.22
C LEU A 197 -12.87 -4.63 0.62
N ASN A 198 -12.62 -5.83 0.09
CA ASN A 198 -13.72 -6.70 -0.35
C ASN A 198 -14.40 -7.33 0.87
N PHE A 199 -13.60 -7.79 1.82
CA PHE A 199 -14.04 -8.36 3.09
C PHE A 199 -13.18 -7.82 4.24
N LEU A 200 -13.72 -7.70 5.45
CA LEU A 200 -12.91 -7.21 6.57
C LEU A 200 -11.80 -8.19 6.98
N ASN A 201 -11.94 -9.48 6.67
CA ASN A 201 -10.99 -10.53 7.05
C ASN A 201 -9.78 -10.64 6.10
N GLU A 202 -9.72 -9.87 5.02
CA GLU A 202 -8.58 -9.87 4.09
C GLU A 202 -7.34 -9.18 4.66
N VAL A 203 -7.50 -8.43 5.76
CA VAL A 203 -6.40 -7.75 6.46
C VAL A 203 -6.17 -8.32 7.86
N PRO A 204 -4.93 -8.27 8.38
CA PRO A 204 -4.62 -8.72 9.74
C PRO A 204 -5.48 -8.02 10.80
N SER A 205 -5.83 -8.73 11.87
CA SER A 205 -6.76 -8.27 12.91
C SER A 205 -6.39 -6.91 13.52
N GLN A 206 -5.11 -6.65 13.75
CA GLN A 206 -4.63 -5.37 14.27
C GLN A 206 -4.90 -4.22 13.31
N LEU A 207 -4.63 -4.42 12.01
CA LEU A 207 -4.88 -3.41 10.98
C LEU A 207 -6.38 -3.23 10.74
N ARG A 208 -7.16 -4.31 10.76
CA ARG A 208 -8.62 -4.28 10.69
C ARG A 208 -9.20 -3.38 11.77
N ASN A 209 -8.75 -3.50 13.01
CA ASN A 209 -9.23 -2.67 14.11
C ASN A 209 -8.92 -1.18 13.87
N HIS A 210 -7.73 -0.85 13.36
CA HIS A 210 -7.41 0.52 13.00
C HIS A 210 -8.30 1.07 11.87
N LEU A 211 -8.60 0.26 10.86
CA LEU A 211 -9.49 0.64 9.76
C LEU A 211 -10.93 0.86 10.24
N LEU A 212 -11.44 -0.02 11.12
CA LEU A 212 -12.77 0.11 11.72
C LEU A 212 -12.91 1.33 12.62
N LEU A 213 -11.81 1.93 13.07
CA LEU A 213 -11.84 3.18 13.84
C LEU A 213 -11.77 4.45 12.97
N MET A 214 -11.65 4.31 11.65
CA MET A 214 -11.75 5.47 10.75
C MET A 214 -13.14 6.10 10.86
N GLU A 215 -13.20 7.42 10.80
CA GLU A 215 -14.43 8.19 10.98
C GLU A 215 -15.52 7.77 9.98
N GLN A 216 -15.21 7.91 8.69
CA GLN A 216 -16.13 7.57 7.62
C GLN A 216 -16.01 6.10 7.20
N LYS A 217 -17.16 5.41 7.19
CA LYS A 217 -17.32 4.01 6.81
C LYS A 217 -18.43 3.90 5.79
N ILE A 218 -18.16 3.21 4.69
CA ILE A 218 -19.12 2.96 3.63
C ILE A 218 -19.16 1.46 3.39
N ALA A 219 -20.36 0.91 3.28
CA ALA A 219 -20.57 -0.46 2.84
C ALA A 219 -21.33 -0.43 1.51
N SER A 220 -20.85 -1.17 0.50
CA SER A 220 -21.53 -1.27 -0.79
C SER A 220 -21.30 -2.64 -1.41
N ARG A 221 -22.40 -3.39 -1.62
CA ARG A 221 -22.35 -4.82 -1.95
C ARG A 221 -21.41 -5.60 -1.02
N ALA A 222 -21.57 -5.36 0.27
CA ALA A 222 -20.85 -6.04 1.34
C ALA A 222 -21.58 -7.32 1.78
N THR A 223 -20.88 -8.21 2.47
CA THR A 223 -21.51 -9.34 3.15
C THR A 223 -22.39 -8.85 4.31
N SER A 224 -23.36 -9.66 4.75
CA SER A 224 -24.18 -9.33 5.92
C SER A 224 -23.32 -9.14 7.17
N ASP A 225 -22.34 -10.02 7.37
CA ASP A 225 -21.46 -9.99 8.54
C ASP A 225 -20.61 -8.70 8.57
N ASP A 226 -20.00 -8.35 7.43
CA ASP A 226 -19.22 -7.11 7.33
C ASP A 226 -20.10 -5.87 7.51
N ALA A 227 -21.31 -5.87 6.93
CA ALA A 227 -22.26 -4.77 7.07
C ALA A 227 -22.70 -4.55 8.52
N GLU A 228 -22.97 -5.64 9.27
CA GLU A 228 -23.30 -5.57 10.68
C GLU A 228 -22.15 -5.01 11.52
N VAL A 229 -20.91 -5.45 11.26
CA VAL A 229 -19.72 -4.93 11.94
C VAL A 229 -19.60 -3.42 11.70
N LEU A 230 -19.74 -2.97 10.45
CA LEU A 230 -19.64 -1.55 10.11
C LEU A 230 -20.76 -0.72 10.74
N ALA A 231 -21.98 -1.26 10.82
CA ALA A 231 -23.10 -0.61 11.49
C ALA A 231 -22.81 -0.37 12.98
N VAL A 232 -22.31 -1.38 13.69
CA VAL A 232 -21.93 -1.27 15.10
C VAL A 232 -20.83 -0.21 15.28
N TYR A 233 -19.79 -0.25 14.44
CA TYR A 233 -18.69 0.72 14.48
C TYR A 233 -19.08 2.12 13.97
N SER A 234 -20.28 2.28 13.42
CA SER A 234 -20.90 3.57 13.10
C SER A 234 -21.82 4.06 14.22
N GLY A 235 -21.87 3.36 15.36
CA GLY A 235 -22.68 3.72 16.52
C GLY A 235 -24.15 3.29 16.43
N LEU A 236 -24.51 2.44 15.47
CA LEU A 236 -25.89 1.96 15.31
C LEU A 236 -26.15 0.77 16.25
N ALA A 237 -27.19 0.88 17.07
CA ALA A 237 -27.58 -0.18 17.98
C ALA A 237 -28.34 -1.31 17.26
N ARG A 238 -27.97 -2.56 17.54
CA ARG A 238 -28.64 -3.75 17.01
C ARG A 238 -30.13 -3.75 17.39
N GLY A 239 -30.98 -4.18 16.45
CA GLY A 239 -32.44 -4.22 16.63
C GLY A 239 -33.15 -2.89 16.40
N THR A 240 -32.44 -1.81 16.06
CA THR A 240 -33.05 -0.55 15.63
C THR A 240 -33.35 -0.55 14.14
N VAL A 241 -34.37 0.21 13.71
CA VAL A 241 -34.70 0.40 12.28
C VAL A 241 -33.49 0.95 11.51
N ALA A 242 -32.76 1.90 12.09
CA ALA A 242 -31.56 2.48 11.49
C ALA A 242 -30.46 1.43 11.21
N PHE A 243 -30.27 0.47 12.14
CA PHE A 243 -29.32 -0.62 11.94
C PHE A 243 -29.77 -1.54 10.80
N THR A 244 -31.03 -1.98 10.81
CA THR A 244 -31.58 -2.86 9.76
C THR A 244 -31.51 -2.18 8.39
N ASP A 245 -31.87 -0.90 8.30
CA ASP A 245 -31.83 -0.13 7.06
C ASP A 245 -30.40 0.06 6.55
N TYR A 246 -29.42 0.24 7.44
CA TYR A 246 -28.01 0.33 7.06
C TYR A 246 -27.55 -1.00 6.45
N VAL A 247 -27.79 -2.12 7.13
CA VAL A 247 -27.37 -3.45 6.67
C VAL A 247 -28.03 -3.82 5.34
N GLN A 248 -29.34 -3.57 5.19
CA GLN A 248 -30.04 -3.83 3.94
C GLN A 248 -29.52 -2.98 2.77
N ARG A 249 -29.17 -1.72 3.00
CA ARG A 249 -28.57 -0.86 1.98
C ARG A 249 -27.14 -1.29 1.63
N ALA A 250 -26.37 -1.71 2.62
CA ALA A 250 -24.99 -2.15 2.45
C ALA A 250 -24.85 -3.42 1.58
N ILE A 251 -25.82 -4.32 1.65
CA ILE A 251 -25.81 -5.61 0.92
C ILE A 251 -26.25 -5.45 -0.54
N ARG A 252 -27.06 -4.43 -0.86
CA ARG A 252 -27.53 -4.14 -2.22
C ARG A 252 -26.43 -3.49 -3.08
#